data_AF-A0A5P9I2K7-F1
#
_entry.id   AF-A0A5P9I2K7-F1
#
_cell.length_a   1.000
_cell.length_b   1.000
_cell.length_c   1.000
_cell.angle_alpha   90.00
_cell.angle_beta   90.00
_cell.angle_gamma   90.00
#
_symmetry.space_group_name_H-M   'P 1'
#
loop_
_entity.id
_entity.type
_entity.pdbx_description
1 polymer ?
#
loop_
_entity_poly.entity_id
_entity_poly.type
_entity_poly.pdbx_seq_one_letter_code
_entity_poly.pdbx_strand_id
1 'polypeptide(L)'
;MPGIHHGLTRLDQLVKTCLQNEGPAKPFVQTLGRLKPANPVFIENITHQDVVDALDALSQTMRATSNEDGPADAGMTFLGQFVDHDITLDATSALGTRIDPATIRNIRTPSLDLDCVYGDGPEASPHLYGADEQDHMLMFGRQDNALDLARTCAGKALIGDPRNDENIIVAQIQGLFIELHNILVSKVIEGGSEAADIKACAHDGMSQEVWDAHVSPALTSFQEVRRFIRLHYQWIVWNELLDAFVHESCLDAAMQAPAFGWDAPVMPVEFTGACYRFGHATTQFEYQMNDAGSPVPLFATQGFGKRPEDQNLDYNLFFEMGDNASQKARPVGPKMGEALLALPFVSGQIELEDVNVTLTEAQSKNLALRNMVRDRYTYQLASGQTFAAHLGTDAVDIPQELKDKGFKKTPLWFYALQEAKEHGGGKLTGVGGTIVASVFANLLKRDPTTYVHIPHFKPWPGFGGKPSCMAGIIAYVEAHRSHVLHPDKLKCG
;
A
#
# COMPACT_ATOMS: atom_id res chain seq x y z
N MET A 1 -6.17 29.41 27.04
CA MET A 1 -6.91 28.80 25.93
C MET A 1 -5.96 27.85 25.23
N PRO A 2 -6.13 26.53 25.38
CA PRO A 2 -5.36 25.55 24.62
C PRO A 2 -5.68 25.79 23.14
N GLY A 3 -4.66 25.93 22.30
CA GLY A 3 -4.82 26.33 20.91
C GLY A 3 -5.60 25.29 20.12
N ILE A 4 -6.70 25.72 19.52
CA ILE A 4 -7.42 24.96 18.49
C ILE A 4 -6.41 24.67 17.36
N HIS A 5 -6.13 23.41 17.12
CA HIS A 5 -5.16 22.99 16.11
C HIS A 5 -5.85 22.84 14.76
N HIS A 6 -5.56 23.76 13.85
CA HIS A 6 -6.02 23.73 12.46
C HIS A 6 -5.17 22.74 11.64
N GLY A 7 -5.81 21.80 10.96
CA GLY A 7 -5.21 20.99 9.89
C GLY A 7 -3.97 20.14 10.22
N LEU A 8 -3.72 19.74 11.47
CA LEU A 8 -2.52 18.93 11.76
C LEU A 8 -2.74 17.46 11.38
N THR A 9 -1.80 16.90 10.62
CA THR A 9 -1.65 15.45 10.44
C THR A 9 -1.57 14.78 11.81
N ARG A 10 -2.12 13.55 11.96
CA ARG A 10 -2.02 12.85 13.26
C ARG A 10 -0.57 12.53 13.65
N LEU A 11 0.36 12.59 12.70
CA LEU A 11 1.79 12.53 12.99
C LEU A 11 2.22 13.62 13.97
N ASP A 12 1.75 14.86 13.83
CA ASP A 12 2.13 15.94 14.74
C ASP A 12 1.59 15.70 16.16
N GLN A 13 0.42 15.07 16.26
CA GLN A 13 -0.14 14.64 17.55
C GLN A 13 0.71 13.53 18.16
N LEU A 14 1.03 12.49 17.37
CA LEU A 14 1.93 11.43 17.83
C LEU A 14 3.29 11.98 18.26
N VAL A 15 3.85 12.94 17.51
CA VAL A 15 5.10 13.62 17.87
C VAL A 15 4.97 14.32 19.22
N LYS A 16 3.88 15.06 19.46
CA LYS A 16 3.62 15.71 20.76
C LYS A 16 3.51 14.69 21.89
N THR A 17 2.77 13.59 21.68
CA THR A 17 2.61 12.52 22.67
C THR A 17 3.94 11.84 22.99
N CYS A 18 4.78 11.57 21.98
CA CYS A 18 6.16 11.10 22.18
C CYS A 18 6.99 12.08 23.02
N LEU A 19 6.92 13.39 22.71
CA LEU A 19 7.66 14.43 23.47
C LEU A 19 7.23 14.54 24.93
N GLN A 20 6.01 14.12 25.26
CA GLN A 20 5.47 14.08 26.63
C GLN A 20 5.78 12.76 27.36
N ASN A 21 6.47 11.80 26.72
CA ASN A 21 6.68 10.42 27.19
C ASN A 21 5.38 9.61 27.39
N GLU A 22 4.32 10.00 26.70
CA GLU A 22 3.01 9.34 26.73
C GLU A 22 2.77 8.47 25.49
N GLY A 23 3.77 8.36 24.61
CA GLY A 23 3.73 7.62 23.34
C GLY A 23 5.03 6.83 23.08
N PRO A 24 5.28 6.36 21.85
CA PRO A 24 6.52 5.69 21.50
C PRO A 24 7.77 6.49 21.90
N ALA A 25 8.85 5.81 22.25
CA ALA A 25 10.09 6.44 22.75
C ALA A 25 10.71 7.49 21.80
N LYS A 26 10.38 7.44 20.51
CA LYS A 26 10.76 8.43 19.50
C LYS A 26 9.58 8.66 18.54
N PRO A 27 9.36 9.90 18.08
CA PRO A 27 8.39 10.17 17.01
C PRO A 27 8.74 9.38 15.74
N PHE A 28 7.76 9.13 14.89
CA PHE A 28 8.04 8.55 13.58
C PHE A 28 8.91 9.51 12.78
N VAL A 29 10.12 9.08 12.44
CA VAL A 29 10.99 9.86 11.57
C VAL A 29 10.40 9.78 10.16
N GLN A 30 10.12 10.92 9.53
CA GLN A 30 9.69 11.00 8.12
C GLN A 30 10.85 10.72 7.15
N THR A 31 11.73 9.78 7.47
CA THR A 31 12.80 9.32 6.57
C THR A 31 12.83 7.81 6.55
N LEU A 32 13.30 7.24 5.45
CA LEU A 32 13.56 5.81 5.42
C LEU A 32 14.70 5.48 6.39
N GLY A 33 14.58 4.34 7.07
CA GLY A 33 15.69 3.77 7.85
C GLY A 33 16.22 2.49 7.23
N ARG A 34 17.03 1.75 7.98
CA ARG A 34 17.51 0.43 7.58
C ARG A 34 17.49 -0.52 8.77
N LEU A 35 17.14 -1.78 8.52
CA LEU A 35 17.21 -2.85 9.52
C LEU A 35 18.63 -3.41 9.65
N LYS A 36 19.41 -3.34 8.58
CA LYS A 36 20.82 -3.75 8.56
C LYS A 36 21.74 -2.65 8.00
N PRO A 37 23.04 -2.68 8.37
CA PRO A 37 24.04 -1.83 7.72
C PRO A 37 24.07 -2.05 6.20
N ALA A 38 24.49 -1.02 5.46
CA ALA A 38 24.70 -1.12 4.03
C ALA A 38 25.65 -2.28 3.69
N ASN A 39 25.28 -3.05 2.68
CA ASN A 39 25.95 -4.27 2.23
C ASN A 39 26.38 -4.08 0.75
N PRO A 40 27.48 -3.36 0.51
CA PRO A 40 27.96 -3.10 -0.84
C PRO A 40 28.27 -4.39 -1.58
N VAL A 41 28.23 -4.34 -2.91
CA VAL A 41 28.64 -5.47 -3.75
C VAL A 41 30.14 -5.65 -3.60
N PHE A 42 30.55 -6.79 -3.04
CA PHE A 42 31.96 -7.18 -2.95
C PHE A 42 32.35 -7.94 -4.21
N ILE A 43 33.43 -7.50 -4.84
CA ILE A 43 33.93 -8.05 -6.10
C ILE A 43 35.32 -8.61 -5.87
N GLU A 44 35.50 -9.87 -6.23
CA GLU A 44 36.78 -10.56 -6.27
C GLU A 44 36.83 -11.37 -7.57
N ASN A 45 37.75 -11.04 -8.47
CA ASN A 45 37.94 -11.72 -9.76
C ASN A 45 36.73 -11.68 -10.73
N ILE A 46 35.78 -10.76 -10.53
CA ILE A 46 34.68 -10.45 -11.45
C ILE A 46 34.58 -8.94 -11.65
N THR A 47 33.62 -8.46 -12.44
CA THR A 47 33.32 -7.04 -12.66
C THR A 47 31.89 -6.71 -12.22
N HIS A 48 31.56 -5.42 -12.11
CA HIS A 48 30.19 -4.99 -11.87
C HIS A 48 29.25 -5.40 -13.01
N GLN A 49 29.77 -5.47 -14.24
CA GLN A 49 29.04 -6.00 -15.39
C GLN A 49 28.69 -7.47 -15.20
N ASP A 50 29.63 -8.30 -14.74
CA ASP A 50 29.37 -9.73 -14.46
C ASP A 50 28.26 -9.92 -13.42
N VAL A 51 28.17 -9.03 -12.42
CA VAL A 51 27.09 -9.01 -11.43
C VAL A 51 25.77 -8.67 -12.09
N VAL A 52 25.71 -7.62 -12.92
CA VAL A 52 24.49 -7.25 -13.65
C VAL A 52 24.04 -8.38 -14.58
N ASP A 53 24.96 -9.02 -15.29
CA ASP A 53 24.66 -10.14 -16.20
C ASP A 53 24.19 -11.38 -15.43
N ALA A 54 24.66 -11.61 -14.21
CA ALA A 54 24.15 -12.65 -13.32
C ALA A 54 22.71 -12.37 -12.86
N LEU A 55 22.42 -11.13 -12.46
CA LEU A 55 21.08 -10.72 -12.07
C LEU A 55 20.11 -10.72 -13.26
N ASP A 56 20.58 -10.36 -14.46
CA ASP A 56 19.77 -10.41 -15.68
C ASP A 56 19.43 -11.86 -16.02
N ALA A 57 20.42 -12.77 -16.02
CA ALA A 57 20.18 -14.19 -16.22
C ALA A 57 19.15 -14.75 -15.22
N LEU A 58 19.29 -14.42 -13.94
CA LEU A 58 18.31 -14.80 -12.91
C LEU A 58 16.92 -14.22 -13.21
N SER A 59 16.84 -12.96 -13.61
CA SER A 59 15.57 -12.29 -13.93
C SER A 59 14.85 -12.96 -15.11
N GLN A 60 15.56 -13.50 -16.09
CA GLN A 60 14.94 -14.22 -17.21
C GLN A 60 14.24 -15.49 -16.73
N THR A 61 14.73 -16.14 -15.68
CA THR A 61 14.06 -17.31 -15.07
C THR A 61 12.74 -16.95 -14.40
N MET A 62 12.51 -15.67 -14.10
CA MET A 62 11.28 -15.19 -13.45
C MET A 62 10.11 -15.07 -14.43
N ARG A 63 10.34 -15.21 -15.74
CA ARG A 63 9.29 -15.12 -16.76
C ARG A 63 8.22 -16.20 -16.56
N ALA A 64 6.96 -15.76 -16.53
CA ALA A 64 5.78 -16.58 -16.75
C ALA A 64 5.11 -16.16 -18.06
N THR A 65 4.39 -17.10 -18.70
CA THR A 65 3.67 -16.89 -19.97
C THR A 65 2.19 -17.27 -19.87
N SER A 66 1.70 -17.59 -18.67
CA SER A 66 0.31 -17.97 -18.41
C SER A 66 -0.11 -17.53 -17.00
N ASN A 67 -1.38 -17.15 -16.84
CA ASN A 67 -1.98 -16.90 -15.52
C ASN A 67 -1.84 -18.14 -14.63
N GLU A 68 -1.68 -17.90 -13.34
CA GLU A 68 -1.61 -18.93 -12.30
C GLU A 68 -2.35 -18.36 -11.09
N ASP A 69 -3.29 -19.11 -10.55
CA ASP A 69 -4.10 -18.66 -9.43
C ASP A 69 -3.37 -18.94 -8.11
N GLY A 70 -3.19 -17.88 -7.34
CA GLY A 70 -2.72 -17.91 -5.96
C GLY A 70 -3.90 -17.95 -4.97
N PRO A 71 -3.58 -17.90 -3.67
CA PRO A 71 -4.60 -17.98 -2.62
C PRO A 71 -5.43 -16.71 -2.47
N ALA A 72 -4.92 -15.55 -2.92
CA ALA A 72 -5.55 -14.25 -2.75
C ALA A 72 -6.43 -13.85 -3.94
N ASP A 73 -7.45 -13.04 -3.70
CA ASP A 73 -8.21 -12.39 -4.75
C ASP A 73 -7.38 -11.32 -5.48
N ALA A 74 -7.67 -11.10 -6.76
CA ALA A 74 -6.98 -10.13 -7.59
C ALA A 74 -7.05 -8.71 -6.99
N GLY A 75 -8.19 -8.34 -6.41
CA GLY A 75 -8.40 -7.05 -5.74
C GLY A 75 -7.43 -6.80 -4.59
N MET A 76 -6.96 -7.84 -3.90
CA MET A 76 -5.99 -7.70 -2.81
C MET A 76 -4.63 -7.20 -3.32
N THR A 77 -4.22 -7.54 -4.56
CA THR A 77 -3.00 -6.99 -5.16
C THR A 77 -3.08 -5.46 -5.29
N PHE A 78 -4.21 -4.96 -5.78
CA PHE A 78 -4.42 -3.53 -5.99
C PHE A 78 -4.71 -2.79 -4.68
N LEU A 79 -5.35 -3.45 -3.70
CA LEU A 79 -5.47 -2.93 -2.34
C LEU A 79 -4.08 -2.82 -1.68
N GLY A 80 -3.19 -3.80 -1.89
CA GLY A 80 -1.81 -3.74 -1.42
C GLY A 80 -1.04 -2.54 -1.98
N GLN A 81 -1.27 -2.22 -3.26
CA GLN A 81 -0.73 -1.02 -3.91
C GLN A 81 -1.32 0.28 -3.35
N PHE A 82 -2.64 0.34 -3.15
CA PHE A 82 -3.31 1.47 -2.48
C PHE A 82 -2.74 1.72 -1.07
N VAL A 83 -2.49 0.64 -0.31
CA VAL A 83 -1.88 0.71 1.02
C VAL A 83 -0.42 1.17 0.94
N ASP A 84 0.36 0.71 -0.05
CA ASP A 84 1.73 1.22 -0.27
C ASP A 84 1.74 2.75 -0.43
N HIS A 85 0.76 3.27 -1.17
CA HIS A 85 0.62 4.71 -1.41
C HIS A 85 0.16 5.50 -0.18
N ASP A 86 -0.53 4.86 0.78
CA ASP A 86 -0.86 5.47 2.08
C ASP A 86 0.39 5.62 2.94
N ILE A 87 1.20 4.55 3.07
CA ILE A 87 2.29 4.53 4.05
C ILE A 87 3.65 4.99 3.51
N THR A 88 3.86 5.03 2.19
CA THR A 88 5.18 5.33 1.62
C THR A 88 5.14 6.19 0.35
N LEU A 89 6.03 7.18 0.27
CA LEU A 89 6.42 7.86 -0.97
C LEU A 89 7.90 8.20 -0.95
N ASP A 90 8.65 7.57 -1.85
CA ASP A 90 10.02 7.93 -2.20
C ASP A 90 10.02 8.68 -3.53
N ALA A 91 9.98 10.01 -3.47
CA ALA A 91 10.02 10.86 -4.67
C ALA A 91 11.45 11.18 -5.15
N THR A 92 12.48 10.71 -4.43
CA THR A 92 13.87 11.14 -4.64
C THR A 92 14.77 10.04 -5.19
N SER A 93 14.38 8.76 -5.07
CA SER A 93 15.22 7.67 -5.57
C SER A 93 15.07 7.42 -7.07
N ALA A 94 16.18 7.62 -7.78
CA ALA A 94 16.35 7.22 -9.17
C ALA A 94 17.22 5.95 -9.25
N LEU A 95 16.80 4.99 -10.07
CA LEU A 95 17.66 3.88 -10.44
C LEU A 95 18.89 4.44 -11.17
N GLY A 96 20.10 4.01 -10.78
CA GLY A 96 21.36 4.56 -11.31
C GLY A 96 22.12 5.45 -10.35
N THR A 97 21.46 5.93 -9.29
CA THR A 97 22.10 6.72 -8.23
C THR A 97 22.19 5.92 -6.93
N ARG A 98 23.33 6.00 -6.22
CA ARG A 98 23.43 5.55 -4.84
C ARG A 98 22.84 6.59 -3.90
N ILE A 99 21.99 6.14 -2.96
CA ILE A 99 21.32 7.04 -2.02
C ILE A 99 21.40 6.45 -0.61
N ASP A 100 21.56 7.33 0.38
CA ASP A 100 21.37 6.94 1.77
C ASP A 100 19.88 7.04 2.16
N PRO A 101 19.18 5.94 2.48
CA PRO A 101 17.86 5.97 3.10
C PRO A 101 17.62 7.03 4.16
N ALA A 102 18.60 7.33 5.02
CA ALA A 102 18.44 8.38 6.03
C ALA A 102 18.23 9.79 5.42
N THR A 103 18.54 10.00 4.14
CA THR A 103 18.28 11.23 3.39
C THR A 103 17.00 11.17 2.56
N ILE A 104 16.36 9.99 2.45
CA ILE A 104 15.10 9.82 1.71
C ILE A 104 13.97 10.21 2.63
N ARG A 105 13.38 11.39 2.39
CA ARG A 105 12.17 11.81 3.08
C ARG A 105 11.01 10.93 2.62
N ASN A 106 10.33 10.26 3.56
CA ASN A 106 9.01 9.74 3.28
C ASN A 106 8.06 10.93 3.24
N ILE A 107 7.58 11.27 2.04
CA ILE A 107 6.71 12.44 1.87
C ILE A 107 5.30 12.16 2.44
N ARG A 108 4.92 10.88 2.56
CA ARG A 108 3.70 10.46 3.27
C ARG A 108 3.92 10.40 4.77
N THR A 109 2.80 10.32 5.49
CA THR A 109 2.86 9.88 6.87
C THR A 109 3.11 8.37 6.90
N PRO A 110 4.13 7.86 7.61
CA PRO A 110 4.26 6.42 7.82
C PRO A 110 3.23 5.96 8.87
N SER A 111 1.95 6.04 8.52
CA SER A 111 0.80 5.62 9.33
C SER A 111 -0.34 5.18 8.43
N LEU A 112 -1.22 4.31 8.96
CA LEU A 112 -2.44 3.89 8.27
C LEU A 112 -3.56 4.90 8.54
N ASP A 113 -3.46 6.09 7.95
CA ASP A 113 -4.36 7.22 8.21
C ASP A 113 -5.15 7.74 7.01
N LEU A 114 -5.06 7.02 5.87
CA LEU A 114 -5.75 7.34 4.63
C LEU A 114 -5.42 8.76 4.15
N ASP A 115 -4.19 9.21 4.35
CA ASP A 115 -3.76 10.52 3.85
C ASP A 115 -3.89 10.55 2.31
N CYS A 116 -3.85 9.39 1.64
CA CYS A 116 -4.03 9.27 0.19
C CYS A 116 -5.47 9.59 -0.26
N VAL A 117 -6.43 9.52 0.67
CA VAL A 117 -7.84 9.91 0.49
C VAL A 117 -8.07 11.35 0.97
N TYR A 118 -7.62 11.65 2.18
CA TYR A 118 -8.00 12.88 2.88
C TYR A 118 -7.05 14.06 2.68
N GLY A 119 -5.85 13.82 2.14
CA GLY A 119 -4.74 14.78 2.22
C GLY A 119 -4.51 15.21 3.67
N ASP A 120 -4.17 16.48 3.85
CA ASP A 120 -4.01 17.09 5.18
C ASP A 120 -5.35 17.59 5.79
N GLY A 121 -6.50 17.15 5.24
CA GLY A 121 -7.84 17.56 5.67
C GLY A 121 -8.39 18.81 4.96
N PRO A 122 -9.66 19.20 5.22
CA PRO A 122 -10.35 20.25 4.47
C PRO A 122 -9.74 21.65 4.63
N GLU A 123 -9.09 21.95 5.75
CA GLU A 123 -8.43 23.24 5.95
C GLU A 123 -7.11 23.37 5.16
N ALA A 124 -6.31 22.29 5.09
CA ALA A 124 -4.97 22.31 4.49
C ALA A 124 -4.97 21.85 3.03
N SER A 125 -5.91 20.98 2.64
CA SER A 125 -6.12 20.47 1.28
C SER A 125 -7.53 20.78 0.77
N PRO A 126 -8.00 22.05 0.81
CA PRO A 126 -9.40 22.40 0.52
C PRO A 126 -9.86 22.03 -0.90
N HIS A 127 -8.93 21.92 -1.84
CA HIS A 127 -9.21 21.55 -3.23
C HIS A 127 -9.69 20.10 -3.40
N LEU A 128 -9.58 19.25 -2.37
CA LEU A 128 -10.12 17.89 -2.35
C LEU A 128 -11.58 17.83 -1.89
N TYR A 129 -12.12 18.93 -1.37
CA TYR A 129 -13.41 18.96 -0.68
C TYR A 129 -14.41 19.88 -1.40
N GLY A 130 -15.70 19.67 -1.10
CA GLY A 130 -16.79 20.53 -1.56
C GLY A 130 -16.75 21.92 -0.92
N ALA A 131 -17.71 22.77 -1.29
CA ALA A 131 -17.87 24.11 -0.73
C ALA A 131 -19.15 24.22 0.12
N ASP A 132 -19.22 25.25 0.96
CA ASP A 132 -20.38 25.57 1.79
C ASP A 132 -20.81 24.38 2.67
N GLU A 133 -22.06 23.92 2.54
CA GLU A 133 -22.63 22.78 3.27
C GLU A 133 -21.95 21.43 2.94
N GLN A 134 -21.03 21.40 1.98
CA GLN A 134 -20.29 20.22 1.52
C GLN A 134 -18.79 20.28 1.86
N ASP A 135 -18.34 21.24 2.69
CA ASP A 135 -16.92 21.45 3.05
C ASP A 135 -16.23 20.23 3.69
N HIS A 136 -17.01 19.30 4.24
CA HIS A 136 -16.53 18.04 4.82
C HIS A 136 -16.68 16.82 3.91
N MET A 137 -17.21 16.99 2.70
CA MET A 137 -17.35 15.94 1.69
C MET A 137 -16.25 16.06 0.65
N LEU A 138 -15.78 14.93 0.15
CA LEU A 138 -14.71 14.85 -0.85
C LEU A 138 -15.27 14.98 -2.27
N MET A 139 -14.55 15.64 -3.15
CA MET A 139 -14.89 15.77 -4.58
C MET A 139 -14.87 14.39 -5.25
N PHE A 140 -15.94 14.04 -5.97
CA PHE A 140 -16.07 12.75 -6.63
C PHE A 140 -17.05 12.79 -7.81
N GLY A 141 -16.75 12.00 -8.85
CA GLY A 141 -17.59 11.86 -10.03
C GLY A 141 -17.34 12.92 -11.09
N ARG A 142 -17.66 12.55 -12.33
CA ARG A 142 -17.68 13.42 -13.51
C ARG A 142 -19.07 13.40 -14.15
N GLN A 143 -19.36 14.36 -15.02
CA GLN A 143 -20.67 14.45 -15.69
C GLN A 143 -20.91 13.26 -16.65
N ASP A 144 -19.86 12.83 -17.35
CA ASP A 144 -19.86 11.73 -18.32
C ASP A 144 -19.53 10.35 -17.71
N ASN A 145 -19.09 10.30 -16.45
CA ASN A 145 -18.96 9.06 -15.68
C ASN A 145 -19.00 9.40 -14.18
N ALA A 146 -20.14 9.15 -13.53
CA ALA A 146 -20.34 9.48 -12.13
C ALA A 146 -19.49 8.63 -11.16
N LEU A 147 -18.92 7.52 -11.63
CA LEU A 147 -18.08 6.61 -10.83
C LEU A 147 -16.58 6.89 -11.00
N ASP A 148 -16.16 7.78 -11.90
CA ASP A 148 -14.74 8.16 -12.02
C ASP A 148 -14.35 9.18 -10.94
N LEU A 149 -13.05 9.30 -10.68
CA LEU A 149 -12.52 10.33 -9.80
C LEU A 149 -12.89 11.72 -10.34
N ALA A 150 -13.17 12.67 -9.45
CA ALA A 150 -13.30 14.07 -9.84
C ALA A 150 -11.94 14.56 -10.38
N ARG A 151 -11.98 15.36 -11.44
CA ARG A 151 -10.77 15.80 -12.15
C ARG A 151 -10.77 17.31 -12.37
N THR A 152 -9.57 17.88 -12.38
CA THR A 152 -9.34 19.23 -12.88
C THR A 152 -9.69 19.33 -14.38
N CYS A 153 -9.80 20.56 -14.90
CA CYS A 153 -9.97 20.78 -16.35
C CYS A 153 -8.81 20.23 -17.21
N ALA A 154 -7.64 19.98 -16.60
CA ALA A 154 -6.49 19.34 -17.23
C ALA A 154 -6.48 17.80 -17.10
N GLY A 155 -7.56 17.20 -16.56
CA GLY A 155 -7.72 15.74 -16.43
C GLY A 155 -7.01 15.11 -15.24
N LYS A 156 -6.35 15.90 -14.37
CA LYS A 156 -5.71 15.40 -13.14
C LYS A 156 -6.74 15.09 -12.07
N ALA A 157 -6.69 13.88 -11.49
CA ALA A 157 -7.55 13.48 -10.38
C ALA A 157 -7.33 14.38 -9.15
N LEU A 158 -8.43 14.73 -8.48
CA LEU A 158 -8.46 15.48 -7.22
C LEU A 158 -8.42 14.50 -6.05
N ILE A 159 -7.23 13.99 -5.73
CA ILE A 159 -7.00 12.98 -4.70
C ILE A 159 -5.73 13.29 -3.89
N GLY A 160 -5.62 12.73 -2.68
CA GLY A 160 -4.53 13.02 -1.74
C GLY A 160 -3.16 12.44 -2.15
N ASP A 161 -3.14 11.31 -2.87
CA ASP A 161 -1.92 10.82 -3.53
C ASP A 161 -2.20 10.57 -5.03
N PRO A 162 -1.52 11.28 -5.95
CA PRO A 162 -1.78 11.15 -7.38
C PRO A 162 -1.44 9.75 -7.95
N ARG A 163 -0.59 8.95 -7.27
CA ARG A 163 -0.25 7.59 -7.73
C ARG A 163 -1.45 6.65 -7.68
N ASN A 164 -2.47 6.93 -6.84
CA ASN A 164 -3.69 6.15 -6.86
C ASN A 164 -4.50 6.30 -8.18
N ASP A 165 -4.15 7.27 -9.05
CA ASP A 165 -4.70 7.39 -10.40
C ASP A 165 -3.83 6.71 -11.47
N GLU A 166 -2.73 6.00 -11.14
CA GLU A 166 -1.83 5.42 -12.16
C GLU A 166 -2.40 4.21 -12.90
N ASN A 167 -3.30 3.49 -12.23
CA ASN A 167 -4.02 2.34 -12.74
C ASN A 167 -5.52 2.52 -12.44
N ILE A 168 -6.38 2.32 -13.44
CA ILE A 168 -7.83 2.46 -13.29
C ILE A 168 -8.42 1.58 -12.17
N ILE A 169 -7.79 0.45 -11.81
CA ILE A 169 -8.25 -0.44 -10.75
C ILE A 169 -7.98 0.20 -9.37
N VAL A 170 -6.77 0.71 -9.15
CA VAL A 170 -6.41 1.43 -7.91
C VAL A 170 -7.24 2.71 -7.76
N ALA A 171 -7.48 3.41 -8.89
CA ALA A 171 -8.32 4.62 -8.90
C ALA A 171 -9.74 4.35 -8.42
N GLN A 172 -10.26 3.14 -8.63
CA GLN A 172 -11.58 2.74 -8.17
C GLN A 172 -11.60 2.33 -6.70
N ILE A 173 -10.53 1.73 -6.17
CA ILE A 173 -10.36 1.54 -4.72
C ILE A 173 -10.29 2.90 -4.01
N GLN A 174 -9.55 3.86 -4.56
CA GLN A 174 -9.56 5.25 -4.08
C GLN A 174 -10.98 5.84 -4.10
N GLY A 175 -11.70 5.67 -5.21
CA GLY A 175 -13.09 6.10 -5.36
C GLY A 175 -14.02 5.49 -4.32
N LEU A 176 -13.87 4.19 -4.03
CA LEU A 176 -14.68 3.48 -3.03
C LEU A 176 -14.58 4.12 -1.64
N PHE A 177 -13.37 4.47 -1.18
CA PHE A 177 -13.19 5.13 0.12
C PHE A 177 -13.73 6.57 0.13
N ILE A 178 -13.64 7.28 -1.00
CA ILE A 178 -14.25 8.62 -1.17
C ILE A 178 -15.79 8.54 -1.11
N GLU A 179 -16.39 7.61 -1.86
CA GLU A 179 -17.82 7.37 -1.87
C GLU A 179 -18.31 6.99 -0.46
N LEU A 180 -17.63 6.04 0.20
CA LEU A 180 -17.93 5.65 1.57
C LEU A 180 -17.94 6.84 2.51
N HIS A 181 -16.92 7.70 2.45
CA HIS A 181 -16.86 8.91 3.26
C HIS A 181 -18.06 9.82 3.03
N ASN A 182 -18.38 10.12 1.77
CA ASN A 182 -19.47 11.03 1.43
C ASN A 182 -20.85 10.49 1.86
N ILE A 183 -21.06 9.17 1.72
CA ILE A 183 -22.27 8.50 2.21
C ILE A 183 -22.36 8.63 3.72
N LEU A 184 -21.31 8.25 4.45
CA LEU A 184 -21.33 8.26 5.92
C LEU A 184 -21.42 9.67 6.51
N VAL A 185 -20.79 10.69 5.90
CA VAL A 185 -20.98 12.09 6.30
C VAL A 185 -22.44 12.51 6.11
N SER A 186 -23.08 12.11 5.00
CA SER A 186 -24.50 12.38 4.75
C SER A 186 -25.37 11.78 5.84
N LYS A 187 -25.13 10.51 6.21
CA LYS A 187 -25.84 9.83 7.31
C LYS A 187 -25.63 10.52 8.66
N VAL A 188 -24.41 10.94 8.97
CA VAL A 188 -24.10 11.65 10.23
C VAL A 188 -24.81 13.00 10.29
N ILE A 189 -24.89 13.74 9.19
CA ILE A 189 -25.61 15.03 9.11
C ILE A 189 -27.12 14.83 9.34
N GLU A 190 -27.71 13.81 8.71
CA GLU A 190 -29.14 13.49 8.85
C GLU A 190 -29.50 12.91 10.23
N GLY A 191 -28.54 12.28 10.90
CA GLY A 191 -28.71 11.65 12.20
C GLY A 191 -29.30 10.24 12.12
N GLY A 192 -29.85 9.75 13.24
CA GLY A 192 -30.44 8.41 13.33
C GLY A 192 -29.49 7.35 13.92
N SER A 193 -29.84 6.07 13.76
CA SER A 193 -29.11 4.96 14.37
C SER A 193 -27.71 4.77 13.79
N GLU A 194 -27.56 4.86 12.46
CA GLU A 194 -26.23 4.74 11.82
C GLU A 194 -25.28 5.85 12.27
N ALA A 195 -25.77 7.09 12.37
CA ALA A 195 -25.00 8.20 12.92
C ALA A 195 -24.55 7.94 14.36
N ALA A 196 -25.43 7.36 15.19
CA ALA A 196 -25.11 7.00 16.57
C ALA A 196 -24.04 5.90 16.64
N ASP A 197 -24.11 4.89 15.77
CA ASP A 197 -23.10 3.82 15.68
C ASP A 197 -21.74 4.35 15.23
N ILE A 198 -21.72 5.19 14.18
CA ILE A 198 -20.51 5.83 13.67
C ILE A 198 -19.84 6.63 14.78
N LYS A 199 -20.62 7.47 15.48
CA LYS A 199 -20.13 8.24 16.62
C LYS A 199 -19.62 7.35 17.75
N ALA A 200 -20.37 6.33 18.15
CA ALA A 200 -19.96 5.43 19.22
C ALA A 200 -18.60 4.77 18.92
N CYS A 201 -18.45 4.23 17.71
CA CYS A 201 -17.19 3.64 17.24
C CYS A 201 -16.07 4.69 17.15
N ALA A 202 -16.36 5.88 16.61
CA ALA A 202 -15.38 6.95 16.46
C ALA A 202 -14.95 7.60 17.78
N HIS A 203 -15.64 7.39 18.89
CA HIS A 203 -15.21 7.84 20.23
C HIS A 203 -14.65 6.70 21.08
N ASP A 204 -14.80 5.44 20.66
CA ASP A 204 -14.37 4.27 21.42
C ASP A 204 -12.87 4.25 21.67
N GLY A 205 -12.44 3.85 22.86
CA GLY A 205 -11.05 3.88 23.30
C GLY A 205 -10.45 5.28 23.47
N MET A 206 -11.23 6.37 23.35
CA MET A 206 -10.77 7.75 23.53
C MET A 206 -11.60 8.47 24.60
N SER A 207 -10.95 9.27 25.46
CA SER A 207 -11.70 10.11 26.40
C SER A 207 -12.27 11.33 25.71
N GLN A 208 -13.45 11.79 26.16
CA GLN A 208 -14.08 13.00 25.64
C GLN A 208 -13.15 14.22 25.71
N GLU A 209 -12.38 14.33 26.79
CA GLU A 209 -11.44 15.44 27.00
C GLU A 209 -10.29 15.42 25.97
N VAL A 210 -9.80 14.23 25.58
CA VAL A 210 -8.81 14.10 24.50
C VAL A 210 -9.44 14.45 23.15
N TRP A 211 -10.67 14.01 22.89
CA TRP A 211 -11.38 14.37 21.66
C TRP A 211 -11.54 15.89 21.54
N ASP A 212 -12.11 16.53 22.55
CA ASP A 212 -12.40 17.98 22.57
C ASP A 212 -11.13 18.84 22.49
N ALA A 213 -10.00 18.32 22.99
CA ALA A 213 -8.71 18.99 22.90
C ALA A 213 -8.11 18.97 21.48
N HIS A 214 -8.52 18.02 20.63
CA HIS A 214 -7.88 17.75 19.33
C HIS A 214 -8.81 17.96 18.12
N VAL A 215 -10.12 17.97 18.33
CA VAL A 215 -11.12 18.10 17.27
C VAL A 215 -11.89 19.41 17.47
N SER A 216 -11.74 20.32 16.51
CA SER A 216 -12.56 21.53 16.45
C SER A 216 -14.04 21.13 16.36
N PRO A 217 -14.97 21.78 17.09
CA PRO A 217 -16.40 21.50 16.99
C PRO A 217 -16.93 21.52 15.55
N ALA A 218 -16.39 22.41 14.69
CA ALA A 218 -16.75 22.50 13.28
C ALA A 218 -16.41 21.21 12.50
N LEU A 219 -15.34 20.51 12.87
CA LEU A 219 -14.85 19.31 12.18
C LEU A 219 -15.37 17.99 12.80
N THR A 220 -16.30 18.06 13.76
CA THR A 220 -16.71 16.87 14.54
C THR A 220 -17.22 15.75 13.64
N SER A 221 -18.21 16.00 12.79
CA SER A 221 -18.79 14.97 11.91
C SER A 221 -17.75 14.41 10.93
N PHE A 222 -16.87 15.27 10.40
CA PHE A 222 -15.78 14.86 9.53
C PHE A 222 -14.81 13.91 10.24
N GLN A 223 -14.37 14.26 11.45
CA GLN A 223 -13.42 13.44 12.21
C GLN A 223 -14.04 12.15 12.74
N GLU A 224 -15.34 12.16 13.07
CA GLU A 224 -16.08 10.95 13.46
C GLU A 224 -16.10 9.95 12.30
N VAL A 225 -16.52 10.38 11.11
CA VAL A 225 -16.54 9.53 9.91
C VAL A 225 -15.12 9.10 9.51
N ARG A 226 -14.16 10.03 9.49
CA ARG A 226 -12.76 9.72 9.15
C ARG A 226 -12.17 8.68 10.09
N ARG A 227 -12.37 8.82 11.42
CA ARG A 227 -11.87 7.82 12.38
C ARG A 227 -12.59 6.49 12.22
N PHE A 228 -13.90 6.52 12.02
CA PHE A 228 -14.69 5.31 11.77
C PHE A 228 -14.12 4.53 10.58
N ILE A 229 -13.96 5.15 9.41
CA ILE A 229 -13.41 4.50 8.21
C ILE A 229 -11.98 4.00 8.47
N ARG A 230 -11.13 4.81 9.11
CA ARG A 230 -9.74 4.42 9.40
C ARG A 230 -9.62 3.18 10.27
N LEU A 231 -10.45 3.03 11.30
CA LEU A 231 -10.41 1.83 12.16
C LEU A 231 -10.73 0.57 11.36
N HIS A 232 -11.70 0.64 10.45
CA HIS A 232 -12.05 -0.47 9.55
C HIS A 232 -10.96 -0.73 8.51
N TYR A 233 -10.40 0.32 7.91
CA TYR A 233 -9.28 0.21 6.99
C TYR A 233 -8.08 -0.47 7.63
N GLN A 234 -7.68 -0.06 8.84
CA GLN A 234 -6.58 -0.68 9.57
C GLN A 234 -6.86 -2.15 9.89
N TRP A 235 -8.11 -2.49 10.22
CA TRP A 235 -8.53 -3.86 10.42
C TRP A 235 -8.45 -4.68 9.13
N ILE A 236 -8.91 -4.14 7.99
CA ILE A 236 -8.80 -4.76 6.66
C ILE A 236 -7.34 -4.99 6.29
N VAL A 237 -6.48 -4.00 6.50
CA VAL A 237 -5.04 -4.11 6.20
C VAL A 237 -4.43 -5.29 6.94
N TRP A 238 -4.67 -5.42 8.24
CA TRP A 238 -4.05 -6.49 9.03
C TRP A 238 -4.72 -7.86 8.83
N ASN A 239 -6.05 -7.92 8.87
CA ASN A 239 -6.79 -9.17 8.97
C ASN A 239 -7.23 -9.73 7.61
N GLU A 240 -7.20 -8.93 6.54
CA GLU A 240 -7.57 -9.40 5.20
C GLU A 240 -6.39 -9.29 4.23
N LEU A 241 -5.84 -8.09 4.05
CA LEU A 241 -4.77 -7.87 3.07
C LEU A 241 -3.50 -8.62 3.45
N LEU A 242 -3.00 -8.44 4.68
CA LEU A 242 -1.80 -9.13 5.11
C LEU A 242 -2.03 -10.63 5.25
N ASP A 243 -3.20 -11.06 5.74
CA ASP A 243 -3.52 -12.49 5.75
C ASP A 243 -3.47 -13.09 4.34
N ALA A 244 -3.98 -12.39 3.32
CA ALA A 244 -3.99 -12.87 1.94
C ALA A 244 -2.57 -13.16 1.38
N PHE A 245 -1.54 -12.41 1.83
CA PHE A 245 -0.20 -12.48 1.25
C PHE A 245 0.93 -12.83 2.21
N VAL A 246 0.70 -12.88 3.52
CA VAL A 246 1.71 -13.17 4.53
C VAL A 246 1.23 -14.35 5.36
N HIS A 247 2.11 -15.33 5.57
CA HIS A 247 1.81 -16.51 6.34
C HIS A 247 1.48 -16.14 7.80
N GLU A 248 0.43 -16.76 8.36
CA GLU A 248 -0.14 -16.45 9.68
C GLU A 248 0.92 -16.45 10.79
N SER A 249 1.87 -17.40 10.76
CA SER A 249 2.97 -17.46 11.72
C SER A 249 3.82 -16.18 11.80
N CYS A 250 4.00 -15.46 10.68
CA CYS A 250 4.72 -14.19 10.67
C CYS A 250 3.88 -13.06 11.28
N LEU A 251 2.57 -13.05 11.01
CA LEU A 251 1.63 -12.07 11.55
C LEU A 251 1.50 -12.21 13.07
N ASP A 252 1.28 -13.43 13.55
CA ASP A 252 1.20 -13.76 14.97
C ASP A 252 2.47 -13.35 15.72
N ALA A 253 3.64 -13.72 15.18
CA ALA A 253 4.92 -13.40 15.80
C ALA A 253 5.14 -11.87 15.90
N ALA A 254 4.81 -11.12 14.83
CA ALA A 254 4.98 -9.67 14.80
C ALA A 254 4.05 -8.94 15.80
N MET A 255 2.84 -9.45 16.02
CA MET A 255 1.94 -8.90 17.04
C MET A 255 2.42 -9.19 18.46
N GLN A 256 3.04 -10.35 18.70
CA GLN A 256 3.55 -10.72 20.01
C GLN A 256 4.83 -9.96 20.39
N ALA A 257 5.80 -9.86 19.48
CA ALA A 257 7.10 -9.27 19.77
C ALA A 257 7.71 -8.52 18.57
N PRO A 258 8.43 -7.41 18.81
CA PRO A 258 9.10 -6.69 17.73
C PRO A 258 10.36 -7.45 17.30
N ALA A 259 10.32 -8.15 16.15
CA ALA A 259 11.42 -8.97 15.63
C ALA A 259 12.75 -8.20 15.45
N PHE A 260 12.67 -6.89 15.17
CA PHE A 260 13.83 -6.01 14.99
C PHE A 260 14.01 -5.01 16.14
N GLY A 261 13.32 -5.23 17.27
CA GLY A 261 13.34 -4.35 18.43
C GLY A 261 12.45 -3.11 18.31
N TRP A 262 12.12 -2.52 19.46
CA TRP A 262 11.18 -1.38 19.52
C TRP A 262 11.73 -0.08 18.94
N ASP A 263 13.05 0.03 18.77
CA ASP A 263 13.73 1.17 18.12
C ASP A 263 13.90 0.98 16.60
N ALA A 264 13.41 -0.12 16.03
CA ALA A 264 13.49 -0.33 14.58
C ALA A 264 12.86 0.85 13.81
N PRO A 265 13.45 1.27 12.67
CA PRO A 265 12.86 2.28 11.82
C PRO A 265 11.41 1.97 11.48
N VAL A 266 10.57 3.00 11.45
CA VAL A 266 9.14 2.86 11.11
C VAL A 266 8.99 2.36 9.68
N MET A 267 9.78 2.93 8.77
CA MET A 267 9.78 2.58 7.36
C MET A 267 11.19 2.21 6.90
N PRO A 268 11.62 0.95 7.06
CA PRO A 268 12.93 0.51 6.61
C PRO A 268 12.97 0.32 5.09
N VAL A 269 14.12 0.60 4.48
CA VAL A 269 14.33 0.39 3.04
C VAL A 269 14.24 -1.08 2.63
N GLU A 270 14.50 -2.02 3.53
CA GLU A 270 14.30 -3.46 3.27
C GLU A 270 12.83 -3.79 3.06
N PHE A 271 11.90 -3.04 3.65
CA PHE A 271 10.47 -3.15 3.39
C PHE A 271 10.12 -2.53 2.03
N THR A 272 10.39 -1.23 1.84
CA THR A 272 9.97 -0.47 0.64
C THR A 272 10.72 -0.84 -0.64
N GLY A 273 12.01 -1.14 -0.50
CA GLY A 273 12.94 -1.43 -1.58
C GLY A 273 13.01 -2.92 -1.95
N ALA A 274 12.51 -3.82 -1.10
CA ALA A 274 12.53 -5.26 -1.34
C ALA A 274 11.24 -5.95 -0.91
N CYS A 275 11.03 -6.24 0.37
CA CYS A 275 10.04 -7.24 0.79
C CYS A 275 8.58 -6.88 0.43
N TYR A 276 8.17 -5.61 0.48
CA TYR A 276 6.81 -5.19 0.12
C TYR A 276 6.59 -5.10 -1.41
N ARG A 277 7.67 -5.16 -2.20
CA ARG A 277 7.59 -5.23 -3.68
C ARG A 277 7.19 -6.62 -4.19
N PHE A 278 6.69 -7.48 -3.33
CA PHE A 278 6.12 -8.77 -3.71
C PHE A 278 4.90 -8.62 -4.62
N GLY A 279 4.16 -7.49 -4.51
CA GLY A 279 2.97 -7.22 -5.31
C GLY A 279 3.21 -7.25 -6.84
N HIS A 280 4.43 -6.99 -7.30
CA HIS A 280 4.78 -7.17 -8.72
C HIS A 280 4.66 -8.62 -9.20
N ALA A 281 4.83 -9.60 -8.31
CA ALA A 281 4.69 -11.02 -8.64
C ALA A 281 3.22 -11.48 -8.62
N THR A 282 2.33 -10.75 -7.93
CA THR A 282 0.95 -11.16 -7.69
C THR A 282 -0.03 -10.68 -8.78
N THR A 283 0.41 -9.87 -9.74
CA THR A 283 -0.42 -9.40 -10.86
C THR A 283 -0.59 -10.47 -11.94
N GLN A 284 -1.83 -10.66 -12.41
CA GLN A 284 -2.15 -11.40 -13.64
C GLN A 284 -1.83 -10.58 -14.90
N PHE A 285 -1.86 -11.25 -16.07
CA PHE A 285 -1.56 -10.62 -17.37
C PHE A 285 -2.67 -9.70 -17.88
N GLU A 286 -3.91 -10.03 -17.56
CA GLU A 286 -5.12 -9.37 -18.00
C GLU A 286 -6.21 -9.56 -16.96
N TYR A 287 -7.20 -8.68 -16.97
CA TYR A 287 -8.33 -8.72 -16.04
C TYR A 287 -9.63 -8.45 -16.75
N GLN A 288 -10.64 -9.26 -16.46
CA GLN A 288 -12.03 -8.94 -16.76
C GLN A 288 -12.47 -7.80 -15.83
N MET A 289 -12.88 -6.65 -16.40
CA MET A 289 -13.26 -5.47 -15.61
C MET A 289 -14.71 -5.54 -15.11
N ASN A 290 -15.62 -6.01 -15.95
CA ASN A 290 -17.05 -6.14 -15.69
C ASN A 290 -17.64 -7.27 -16.54
N ASP A 291 -18.88 -7.68 -16.31
CA ASP A 291 -19.53 -8.78 -17.04
C ASP A 291 -19.71 -8.56 -18.55
N ALA A 292 -19.65 -7.32 -19.03
CA ALA A 292 -19.95 -6.98 -20.42
C ALA A 292 -18.71 -6.95 -21.34
N GLY A 293 -17.50 -6.83 -20.77
CA GLY A 293 -16.25 -6.63 -21.51
C GLY A 293 -15.53 -7.92 -21.91
N SER A 294 -14.36 -7.76 -22.54
CA SER A 294 -13.34 -8.82 -22.62
C SER A 294 -12.22 -8.52 -21.61
N PRO A 295 -11.38 -9.50 -21.24
CA PRO A 295 -10.23 -9.23 -20.40
C PRO A 295 -9.31 -8.16 -21.01
N VAL A 296 -8.88 -7.22 -20.18
CA VAL A 296 -8.02 -6.10 -20.56
C VAL A 296 -6.60 -6.39 -20.08
N PRO A 297 -5.57 -6.32 -20.95
CA PRO A 297 -4.19 -6.50 -20.54
C PRO A 297 -3.77 -5.51 -19.44
N LEU A 298 -2.94 -5.93 -18.49
CA LEU A 298 -2.52 -5.12 -17.32
C LEU A 298 -2.01 -3.72 -17.70
N PHE A 299 -1.22 -3.57 -18.77
CA PHE A 299 -0.73 -2.24 -19.18
C PHE A 299 -1.70 -1.43 -20.04
N ALA A 300 -2.83 -2.03 -20.46
CA ALA A 300 -3.94 -1.30 -21.05
C ALA A 300 -4.88 -0.69 -20.00
N THR A 301 -4.66 -0.97 -18.71
CA THR A 301 -5.41 -0.41 -17.57
C THR A 301 -4.78 0.90 -17.04
N GLN A 302 -4.03 1.59 -17.90
CA GLN A 302 -3.31 2.83 -17.56
C GLN A 302 -4.29 3.93 -17.16
N GLY A 303 -4.03 4.58 -16.03
CA GLY A 303 -4.82 5.71 -15.53
C GLY A 303 -4.25 7.06 -15.98
N PHE A 304 -4.28 8.05 -15.07
CA PHE A 304 -3.92 9.46 -15.28
C PHE A 304 -4.79 10.20 -16.30
N GLY A 305 -5.98 9.68 -16.57
CA GLY A 305 -6.92 10.20 -17.54
C GLY A 305 -8.35 9.81 -17.22
N LYS A 306 -9.28 10.42 -17.96
CA LYS A 306 -10.72 10.16 -17.83
C LYS A 306 -11.01 8.67 -18.06
N ARG A 307 -11.60 8.01 -17.07
CA ARG A 307 -12.02 6.62 -17.19
C ARG A 307 -13.39 6.54 -17.89
N PRO A 308 -13.54 5.78 -18.99
CA PRO A 308 -14.83 5.55 -19.61
C PRO A 308 -15.70 4.59 -18.77
N GLU A 309 -17.03 4.64 -18.95
CA GLU A 309 -17.96 3.85 -18.13
C GLU A 309 -17.82 2.33 -18.31
N ASP A 310 -17.41 1.88 -19.51
CA ASP A 310 -17.17 0.47 -19.83
C ASP A 310 -15.93 -0.11 -19.13
N GLN A 311 -15.16 0.72 -18.44
CA GLN A 311 -14.03 0.33 -17.59
C GLN A 311 -14.33 0.47 -16.09
N ASN A 312 -15.59 0.76 -15.73
CA ASN A 312 -16.03 0.65 -14.34
C ASN A 312 -15.99 -0.83 -13.92
N LEU A 313 -15.45 -1.07 -12.73
CA LEU A 313 -15.29 -2.39 -12.16
C LEU A 313 -16.62 -2.95 -11.70
N ASP A 314 -16.83 -4.23 -12.00
CA ASP A 314 -17.62 -5.09 -11.14
C ASP A 314 -16.71 -5.60 -10.01
N TYR A 315 -16.93 -5.11 -8.80
CA TYR A 315 -16.11 -5.49 -7.66
C TYR A 315 -16.19 -7.00 -7.33
N ASN A 316 -17.26 -7.70 -7.70
CA ASN A 316 -17.38 -9.16 -7.50
C ASN A 316 -16.32 -9.95 -8.29
N LEU A 317 -15.78 -9.36 -9.37
CA LEU A 317 -14.70 -9.98 -10.16
C LEU A 317 -13.32 -9.81 -9.51
N PHE A 318 -13.18 -8.97 -8.48
CA PHE A 318 -11.90 -8.64 -7.84
C PHE A 318 -11.88 -8.94 -6.35
N PHE A 319 -13.02 -8.98 -5.69
CA PHE A 319 -13.17 -9.34 -4.28
C PHE A 319 -14.24 -10.41 -4.18
N GLU A 320 -14.03 -11.42 -3.33
CA GLU A 320 -15.05 -12.40 -3.02
C GLU A 320 -16.19 -11.72 -2.25
N MET A 321 -17.38 -11.74 -2.83
CA MET A 321 -18.54 -10.96 -2.36
C MET A 321 -19.77 -11.83 -2.10
N GLY A 322 -19.64 -13.16 -2.19
CA GLY A 322 -20.74 -14.13 -2.10
C GLY A 322 -20.46 -15.37 -2.96
N ASP A 323 -21.49 -15.92 -3.60
CA ASP A 323 -21.39 -17.20 -4.33
C ASP A 323 -20.63 -17.13 -5.67
N ASN A 324 -20.30 -15.93 -6.15
CA ASN A 324 -19.55 -15.74 -7.39
C ASN A 324 -18.04 -15.80 -7.14
N ALA A 325 -17.33 -16.55 -7.98
CA ALA A 325 -15.87 -16.62 -7.92
C ALA A 325 -15.23 -15.32 -8.42
N SER A 326 -14.41 -14.70 -7.59
CA SER A 326 -13.52 -13.59 -7.96
C SER A 326 -12.32 -14.09 -8.78
N GLN A 327 -11.75 -13.21 -9.60
CA GLN A 327 -10.44 -13.45 -10.21
C GLN A 327 -9.39 -13.51 -9.09
N LYS A 328 -8.37 -14.38 -9.26
CA LYS A 328 -7.31 -14.56 -8.27
C LYS A 328 -6.05 -13.79 -8.65
N ALA A 329 -5.34 -13.31 -7.64
CA ALA A 329 -3.97 -12.85 -7.77
C ALA A 329 -3.05 -14.05 -8.03
N ARG A 330 -1.87 -13.82 -8.63
CA ARG A 330 -0.82 -14.85 -8.68
C ARG A 330 -0.28 -15.15 -7.29
N PRO A 331 0.24 -16.36 -7.03
CA PRO A 331 0.91 -16.65 -5.76
C PRO A 331 2.15 -15.77 -5.60
N VAL A 332 2.48 -15.41 -4.35
CA VAL A 332 3.76 -14.78 -4.05
C VAL A 332 4.87 -15.79 -4.36
N GLY A 333 5.70 -15.46 -5.34
CA GLY A 333 6.76 -16.35 -5.82
C GLY A 333 7.67 -15.66 -6.84
N PRO A 334 8.74 -16.34 -7.29
CA PRO A 334 9.71 -15.77 -8.21
C PRO A 334 9.17 -15.64 -9.64
N LYS A 335 7.99 -16.17 -9.96
CA LYS A 335 7.40 -16.10 -11.30
C LYS A 335 6.49 -14.88 -11.42
N MET A 336 6.70 -14.08 -12.46
CA MET A 336 5.92 -12.88 -12.76
C MET A 336 5.60 -12.78 -14.24
N GLY A 337 4.56 -12.02 -14.58
CA GLY A 337 4.09 -11.92 -15.96
C GLY A 337 5.16 -11.37 -16.91
N GLU A 338 5.35 -12.01 -18.07
CA GLU A 338 6.28 -11.60 -19.13
C GLU A 338 6.24 -10.10 -19.47
N ALA A 339 5.07 -9.49 -19.48
CA ALA A 339 4.94 -8.06 -19.76
C ALA A 339 5.77 -7.19 -18.78
N LEU A 340 5.92 -7.61 -17.52
CA LEU A 340 6.72 -6.90 -16.52
C LEU A 340 8.23 -7.00 -16.80
N LEU A 341 8.67 -7.97 -17.60
CA LEU A 341 10.06 -8.08 -18.05
C LEU A 341 10.33 -7.22 -19.31
N ALA A 342 9.30 -6.61 -19.88
CA ALA A 342 9.37 -5.79 -21.08
C ALA A 342 8.45 -4.57 -20.98
N LEU A 343 8.69 -3.72 -19.98
CA LEU A 343 7.85 -2.56 -19.67
C LEU A 343 7.71 -1.61 -20.88
N PRO A 344 6.49 -1.33 -21.37
CA PRO A 344 6.28 -0.56 -22.60
C PRO A 344 6.56 0.94 -22.45
N PHE A 345 6.53 1.46 -21.22
CA PHE A 345 6.71 2.88 -20.90
C PHE A 345 8.14 3.26 -20.51
N VAL A 346 9.04 2.28 -20.37
CA VAL A 346 10.46 2.55 -20.13
C VAL A 346 11.18 2.61 -21.46
N SER A 347 11.82 3.74 -21.75
CA SER A 347 12.66 3.93 -22.93
C SER A 347 14.07 4.37 -22.53
N GLY A 348 15.05 4.05 -23.38
CA GLY A 348 16.45 4.39 -23.16
C GLY A 348 17.21 3.42 -22.25
N GLN A 349 18.49 3.72 -22.08
CA GLN A 349 19.41 2.99 -21.23
C GLN A 349 19.46 3.62 -19.83
N ILE A 350 19.83 2.82 -18.84
CA ILE A 350 20.03 3.29 -17.46
C ILE A 350 21.51 3.16 -17.14
N GLU A 351 22.09 4.27 -16.73
CA GLU A 351 23.48 4.34 -16.32
C GLU A 351 23.57 4.18 -14.80
N LEU A 352 24.40 3.23 -14.36
CA LEU A 352 24.82 3.07 -12.98
C LEU A 352 26.16 3.80 -12.84
N GLU A 353 26.11 5.13 -12.74
CA GLU A 353 27.29 6.01 -12.82
C GLU A 353 28.37 5.62 -11.79
N ASP A 354 27.98 5.31 -10.56
CA ASP A 354 28.88 4.95 -9.45
C ASP A 354 29.75 3.71 -9.73
N VAL A 355 29.34 2.85 -10.66
CA VAL A 355 30.04 1.60 -11.00
C VAL A 355 30.38 1.50 -12.48
N ASN A 356 30.15 2.57 -13.26
CA ASN A 356 30.42 2.65 -14.69
C ASN A 356 29.83 1.47 -15.50
N VAL A 357 28.56 1.16 -15.25
CA VAL A 357 27.80 0.13 -15.99
C VAL A 357 26.57 0.75 -16.62
N THR A 358 26.33 0.46 -17.90
CA THR A 358 25.14 0.90 -18.63
C THR A 358 24.28 -0.29 -18.97
N LEU A 359 23.04 -0.32 -18.48
CA LEU A 359 22.07 -1.34 -18.83
C LEU A 359 21.63 -1.14 -20.28
N THR A 360 21.53 -2.25 -21.03
CA THR A 360 20.89 -2.21 -22.36
C THR A 360 19.43 -1.76 -22.24
N GLU A 361 18.80 -1.36 -23.35
CA GLU A 361 17.39 -0.98 -23.34
C GLU A 361 16.49 -2.14 -22.87
N ALA A 362 16.78 -3.37 -23.31
CA ALA A 362 16.06 -4.56 -22.87
C ALA A 362 16.19 -4.81 -21.36
N GLN A 363 17.41 -4.67 -20.82
CA GLN A 363 17.66 -4.76 -19.37
C GLN A 363 16.96 -3.63 -18.62
N SER A 364 16.95 -2.42 -19.18
CA SER A 364 16.29 -1.25 -18.58
C SER A 364 14.77 -1.42 -18.50
N LYS A 365 14.16 -2.15 -19.44
CA LYS A 365 12.73 -2.48 -19.46
C LYS A 365 12.34 -3.65 -18.54
N ASN A 366 13.31 -4.39 -17.97
CA ASN A 366 13.03 -5.57 -17.18
C ASN A 366 12.81 -5.24 -15.69
N LEU A 367 11.56 -5.28 -15.21
CA LEU A 367 11.22 -4.93 -13.82
C LEU A 367 11.95 -5.79 -12.78
N ALA A 368 12.10 -7.09 -13.04
CA ALA A 368 12.80 -8.00 -12.13
C ALA A 368 14.28 -7.60 -11.97
N LEU A 369 14.95 -7.34 -13.09
CA LEU A 369 16.32 -6.84 -13.05
C LEU A 369 16.41 -5.49 -12.35
N ARG A 370 15.50 -4.55 -12.63
CA ARG A 370 15.46 -3.23 -11.97
C ARG A 370 15.34 -3.36 -10.45
N ASN A 371 14.50 -4.26 -9.94
CA ASN A 371 14.36 -4.49 -8.51
C ASN A 371 15.67 -5.02 -7.90
N MET A 372 16.30 -6.02 -8.51
CA MET A 372 17.56 -6.58 -8.01
C MET A 372 18.74 -5.60 -8.12
N VAL A 373 18.81 -4.81 -9.19
CA VAL A 373 19.83 -3.75 -9.34
C VAL A 373 19.60 -2.65 -8.30
N ARG A 374 18.36 -2.23 -8.06
CA ARG A 374 18.02 -1.25 -7.01
C ARG A 374 18.43 -1.75 -5.63
N ASP A 375 18.08 -2.99 -5.30
CA ASP A 375 18.50 -3.67 -4.08
C ASP A 375 20.02 -3.60 -3.90
N ARG A 376 20.79 -4.02 -4.91
CA ARG A 376 22.24 -4.17 -4.78
C ARG A 376 23.04 -2.88 -4.91
N TYR A 377 22.65 -1.97 -5.79
CA TYR A 377 23.43 -0.80 -6.15
C TYR A 377 22.88 0.51 -5.59
N THR A 378 21.55 0.69 -5.57
CA THR A 378 20.94 1.90 -5.02
C THR A 378 20.90 1.85 -3.49
N TYR A 379 20.34 0.78 -2.93
CA TYR A 379 20.12 0.69 -1.48
C TYR A 379 21.20 -0.13 -0.74
N GLN A 380 21.91 -1.02 -1.43
CA GLN A 380 22.90 -1.92 -0.85
C GLN A 380 22.30 -2.77 0.29
N LEU A 381 21.19 -3.46 0.02
CA LEU A 381 20.49 -4.22 1.06
C LEU A 381 21.29 -5.44 1.52
N ALA A 382 21.14 -5.78 2.80
CA ALA A 382 21.62 -7.06 3.30
C ALA A 382 20.88 -8.21 2.60
N SER A 383 21.59 -9.29 2.28
CA SER A 383 20.99 -10.43 1.57
C SER A 383 19.95 -11.15 2.42
N GLY A 384 19.06 -11.89 1.77
CA GLY A 384 18.10 -12.73 2.47
C GLY A 384 18.75 -13.74 3.42
N GLN A 385 19.84 -14.40 3.01
CA GLN A 385 20.59 -15.29 3.92
C GLN A 385 21.18 -14.56 5.14
N THR A 386 21.52 -13.27 5.01
CA THR A 386 22.01 -12.46 6.13
C THR A 386 20.89 -12.15 7.12
N PHE A 387 19.66 -11.96 6.63
CA PHE A 387 18.48 -11.82 7.47
C PHE A 387 18.03 -13.15 8.07
N ALA A 388 18.04 -14.25 7.32
CA ALA A 388 17.70 -15.57 7.84
C ALA A 388 18.59 -15.94 9.04
N ALA A 389 19.91 -15.74 8.91
CA ALA A 389 20.84 -15.93 10.02
C ALA A 389 20.58 -14.99 11.22
N HIS A 390 20.09 -13.76 10.97
CA HIS A 390 19.75 -12.82 12.04
C HIS A 390 18.46 -13.20 12.77
N LEU A 391 17.48 -13.71 12.04
CA LEU A 391 16.17 -14.15 12.55
C LEU A 391 16.20 -15.58 13.09
N GLY A 392 17.28 -16.33 12.83
CA GLY A 392 17.40 -17.74 13.22
C GLY A 392 16.50 -18.65 12.39
N THR A 393 16.16 -18.27 11.16
CA THR A 393 15.35 -19.08 10.23
C THR A 393 16.24 -19.84 9.26
N ASP A 394 15.72 -20.93 8.70
CA ASP A 394 16.40 -21.65 7.63
C ASP A 394 16.58 -20.76 6.40
N ALA A 395 17.76 -20.85 5.77
CA ALA A 395 18.07 -20.10 4.58
C ALA A 395 17.67 -20.87 3.32
N VAL A 396 17.03 -20.22 2.35
CA VAL A 396 16.82 -20.84 1.03
C VAL A 396 18.10 -20.88 0.20
N ASP A 397 18.14 -21.88 -0.70
CA ASP A 397 19.27 -22.14 -1.58
C ASP A 397 19.53 -20.98 -2.56
N ILE A 398 20.81 -20.78 -2.89
CA ILE A 398 21.21 -19.79 -3.90
C ILE A 398 20.79 -20.32 -5.29
N PRO A 399 20.07 -19.51 -6.11
CA PRO A 399 19.68 -19.90 -7.45
C PRO A 399 20.87 -20.34 -8.32
N GLN A 400 20.65 -21.30 -9.20
CA GLN A 400 21.71 -21.91 -10.00
C GLN A 400 22.45 -20.87 -10.87
N GLU A 401 21.72 -19.89 -11.40
CA GLU A 401 22.22 -18.78 -12.24
C GLU A 401 23.24 -17.91 -11.49
N LEU A 402 23.10 -17.81 -10.18
CA LEU A 402 24.02 -17.12 -9.29
C LEU A 402 25.12 -18.08 -8.80
N LYS A 403 24.75 -19.30 -8.39
CA LYS A 403 25.66 -20.31 -7.85
C LYS A 403 26.75 -20.71 -8.84
N ASP A 404 26.41 -20.90 -10.12
CA ASP A 404 27.36 -21.24 -11.18
C ASP A 404 28.40 -20.16 -11.45
N LYS A 405 28.06 -18.91 -11.11
CA LYS A 405 28.96 -17.75 -11.20
C LYS A 405 29.68 -17.47 -9.88
N GLY A 406 29.59 -18.37 -8.90
CA GLY A 406 30.30 -18.28 -7.62
C GLY A 406 29.66 -17.35 -6.58
N PHE A 407 28.45 -16.85 -6.82
CA PHE A 407 27.73 -16.02 -5.85
C PHE A 407 27.31 -16.87 -4.64
N LYS A 408 27.41 -16.27 -3.45
CA LYS A 408 27.12 -16.93 -2.16
C LYS A 408 25.85 -16.41 -1.48
N LYS A 409 25.18 -15.43 -2.08
CA LYS A 409 24.07 -14.69 -1.48
C LYS A 409 23.13 -14.18 -2.58
N THR A 410 21.86 -14.05 -2.25
CA THR A 410 20.80 -13.60 -3.16
C THR A 410 20.31 -12.20 -2.76
N PRO A 411 19.93 -11.32 -3.71
CA PRO A 411 19.22 -10.08 -3.38
C PRO A 411 18.00 -10.36 -2.51
N LEU A 412 17.70 -9.46 -1.56
CA LEU A 412 16.64 -9.64 -0.57
C LEU A 412 15.27 -9.79 -1.22
N TRP A 413 14.98 -8.99 -2.25
CA TRP A 413 13.70 -9.06 -2.97
C TRP A 413 13.47 -10.45 -3.58
N PHE A 414 14.45 -10.96 -4.34
CA PHE A 414 14.34 -12.29 -4.96
C PHE A 414 14.26 -13.38 -3.89
N TYR A 415 15.09 -13.28 -2.84
CA TYR A 415 15.09 -14.25 -1.75
C TYR A 415 13.71 -14.37 -1.10
N ALA A 416 13.03 -13.26 -0.80
CA ALA A 416 11.70 -13.28 -0.19
C ALA A 416 10.66 -13.98 -1.08
N LEU A 417 10.75 -13.78 -2.40
CA LEU A 417 9.88 -14.47 -3.37
C LEU A 417 10.20 -15.97 -3.47
N GLN A 418 11.47 -16.34 -3.48
CA GLN A 418 11.90 -17.74 -3.49
C GLN A 418 11.45 -18.46 -2.22
N GLU A 419 11.65 -17.85 -1.05
CA GLU A 419 11.22 -18.34 0.25
C GLU A 419 9.69 -18.53 0.33
N ALA A 420 8.92 -17.58 -0.20
CA ALA A 420 7.47 -17.70 -0.32
C ALA A 420 7.02 -18.93 -1.14
N LYS A 421 7.72 -19.19 -2.26
CA LYS A 421 7.46 -20.37 -3.10
C LYS A 421 7.82 -21.68 -2.40
N GLU A 422 8.98 -21.74 -1.74
CA GLU A 422 9.51 -22.98 -1.17
C GLU A 422 8.84 -23.35 0.16
N HIS A 423 8.43 -22.35 0.95
CA HIS A 423 7.98 -22.57 2.33
C HIS A 423 6.68 -21.84 2.70
N GLY A 424 6.19 -20.94 1.85
CA GLY A 424 5.07 -20.05 2.19
C GLY A 424 3.74 -20.39 1.52
N GLY A 425 3.69 -21.40 0.66
CA GLY A 425 2.44 -21.81 -0.01
C GLY A 425 1.82 -20.72 -0.87
N GLY A 426 2.65 -19.86 -1.49
CA GLY A 426 2.18 -18.71 -2.26
C GLY A 426 1.91 -17.45 -1.42
N LYS A 427 2.31 -17.45 -0.15
CA LYS A 427 2.37 -16.26 0.73
C LYS A 427 3.82 -15.99 1.15
N LEU A 428 4.16 -14.74 1.45
CA LEU A 428 5.40 -14.40 2.13
C LEU A 428 5.51 -15.16 3.47
N THR A 429 6.67 -15.70 3.75
CA THR A 429 7.01 -16.34 5.03
C THR A 429 8.45 -16.00 5.40
N GLY A 430 8.97 -16.54 6.50
CA GLY A 430 10.37 -16.42 6.90
C GLY A 430 10.85 -14.97 6.94
N VAL A 431 11.95 -14.66 6.27
CA VAL A 431 12.53 -13.31 6.20
C VAL A 431 11.55 -12.30 5.60
N GLY A 432 10.99 -12.62 4.42
CA GLY A 432 10.11 -11.69 3.69
C GLY A 432 8.85 -11.37 4.48
N GLY A 433 8.20 -12.41 5.01
CA GLY A 433 7.00 -12.28 5.84
C GLY A 433 7.26 -11.55 7.15
N THR A 434 8.38 -11.85 7.83
CA THR A 434 8.74 -11.19 9.10
C THR A 434 8.97 -9.69 8.90
N ILE A 435 9.66 -9.27 7.84
CA ILE A 435 9.90 -7.84 7.57
C ILE A 435 8.58 -7.11 7.31
N VAL A 436 7.73 -7.64 6.44
CA VAL A 436 6.42 -7.03 6.12
C VAL A 436 5.53 -6.98 7.36
N ALA A 437 5.34 -8.11 8.05
CA ALA A 437 4.52 -8.19 9.25
C ALA A 437 5.01 -7.25 10.36
N SER A 438 6.33 -7.15 10.57
CA SER A 438 6.90 -6.29 11.61
C SER A 438 6.66 -4.80 11.34
N VAL A 439 6.72 -4.35 10.09
CA VAL A 439 6.45 -2.95 9.75
C VAL A 439 4.99 -2.60 10.05
N PHE A 440 4.03 -3.36 9.55
CA PHE A 440 2.62 -3.09 9.82
C PHE A 440 2.24 -3.25 11.29
N ALA A 441 2.79 -4.26 11.98
CA ALA A 441 2.58 -4.41 13.43
C ALA A 441 3.12 -3.20 14.19
N ASN A 442 4.27 -2.65 13.79
CA ASN A 442 4.80 -1.43 14.39
C ASN A 442 3.93 -0.20 14.09
N LEU A 443 3.40 -0.06 12.87
CA LEU A 443 2.46 1.02 12.52
C LEU A 443 1.22 0.99 13.41
N LEU A 444 0.66 -0.20 13.64
CA LEU A 444 -0.52 -0.37 14.48
C LEU A 444 -0.20 -0.19 15.97
N LYS A 445 0.82 -0.88 16.49
CA LYS A 445 1.13 -0.90 17.92
C LYS A 445 1.67 0.42 18.44
N ARG A 446 2.36 1.21 17.62
CA ARG A 446 2.96 2.49 18.04
C ARG A 446 1.98 3.67 18.01
N ASP A 447 0.92 3.60 17.21
CA ASP A 447 -0.14 4.62 17.21
C ASP A 447 -1.30 4.18 18.14
N PRO A 448 -1.50 4.86 19.30
CA PRO A 448 -2.55 4.51 20.26
C PRO A 448 -3.98 4.72 19.72
N THR A 449 -4.13 5.37 18.56
CA THR A 449 -5.44 5.66 17.96
C THR A 449 -5.94 4.57 17.02
N THR A 450 -5.15 3.50 16.83
CA THR A 450 -5.49 2.39 15.93
C THR A 450 -6.37 1.33 16.58
N TYR A 451 -6.98 0.48 15.75
CA TYR A 451 -7.90 -0.54 16.24
C TYR A 451 -7.26 -1.54 17.24
N VAL A 452 -5.93 -1.76 17.20
CA VAL A 452 -5.28 -2.72 18.12
C VAL A 452 -5.28 -2.24 19.57
N HIS A 453 -5.50 -0.95 19.81
CA HIS A 453 -5.65 -0.37 21.15
C HIS A 453 -7.12 -0.29 21.61
N ILE A 454 -8.04 -0.87 20.83
CA ILE A 454 -9.45 -1.04 21.17
C ILE A 454 -9.69 -2.57 21.22
N PRO A 455 -9.45 -3.26 22.35
CA PRO A 455 -9.36 -4.72 22.40
C PRO A 455 -10.63 -5.46 21.93
N HIS A 456 -11.78 -4.80 22.00
CA HIS A 456 -13.07 -5.33 21.57
C HIS A 456 -13.52 -4.82 20.20
N PHE A 457 -12.69 -4.07 19.47
CA PHE A 457 -13.04 -3.57 18.15
C PHE A 457 -13.40 -4.72 17.22
N LYS A 458 -14.51 -4.54 16.52
CA LYS A 458 -14.94 -5.40 15.42
C LYS A 458 -15.45 -4.50 14.30
N PRO A 459 -15.29 -4.92 13.03
CA PRO A 459 -15.96 -4.27 11.93
C PRO A 459 -17.45 -4.05 12.22
N TRP A 460 -17.95 -2.88 11.87
CA TRP A 460 -19.31 -2.47 12.11
C TRP A 460 -20.27 -3.39 11.35
N PRO A 461 -21.23 -4.02 12.05
CA PRO A 461 -22.14 -4.98 11.42
C PRO A 461 -23.04 -4.34 10.35
N GLY A 462 -23.18 -3.01 10.32
CA GLY A 462 -23.93 -2.28 9.29
C GLY A 462 -23.39 -2.44 7.87
N PHE A 463 -22.12 -2.83 7.70
CA PHE A 463 -21.57 -3.22 6.39
C PHE A 463 -22.11 -4.56 5.86
N GLY A 464 -22.84 -5.32 6.69
CA GLY A 464 -23.48 -6.58 6.30
C GLY A 464 -22.56 -7.80 6.35
N GLY A 465 -23.17 -8.99 6.37
CA GLY A 465 -22.49 -10.30 6.53
C GLY A 465 -21.83 -10.84 5.27
N LYS A 466 -21.12 -9.98 4.53
CA LYS A 466 -20.25 -10.40 3.42
C LYS A 466 -19.04 -11.21 3.95
N PRO A 467 -18.36 -12.01 3.11
CA PRO A 467 -17.28 -12.89 3.58
C PRO A 467 -16.09 -12.15 4.19
N SER A 468 -15.98 -10.84 3.93
CA SER A 468 -14.98 -9.96 4.55
C SER A 468 -15.56 -8.56 4.83
N CYS A 469 -14.87 -7.78 5.68
CA CYS A 469 -15.17 -6.37 5.93
C CYS A 469 -14.99 -5.52 4.66
N MET A 470 -13.95 -5.76 3.85
CA MET A 470 -13.78 -5.05 2.58
C MET A 470 -14.97 -5.30 1.66
N ALA A 471 -15.40 -6.57 1.56
CA ALA A 471 -16.56 -6.95 0.77
C ALA A 471 -17.87 -6.31 1.30
N GLY A 472 -18.01 -6.21 2.62
CA GLY A 472 -19.13 -5.49 3.25
C GLY A 472 -19.14 -4.00 2.92
N ILE A 473 -17.98 -3.34 2.96
CA ILE A 473 -17.85 -1.93 2.58
C ILE A 473 -18.24 -1.71 1.12
N ILE A 474 -17.74 -2.55 0.20
CA ILE A 474 -18.10 -2.48 -1.22
C ILE A 474 -19.62 -2.58 -1.38
N ALA A 475 -20.24 -3.60 -0.79
CA ALA A 475 -21.68 -3.81 -0.89
C ALA A 475 -22.48 -2.64 -0.28
N TYR A 476 -22.01 -2.09 0.84
CA TYR A 476 -22.62 -0.93 1.48
C TYR A 476 -22.55 0.30 0.57
N VAL A 477 -21.39 0.60 -0.02
CA VAL A 477 -21.22 1.73 -0.94
C VAL A 477 -22.15 1.56 -2.13
N GLU A 478 -22.13 0.40 -2.79
CA GLU A 478 -22.97 0.12 -3.97
C GLU A 478 -24.46 0.32 -3.69
N ALA A 479 -24.94 -0.17 -2.54
CA ALA A 479 -26.34 -0.04 -2.13
C ALA A 479 -26.75 1.40 -1.79
N HIS A 480 -25.79 2.26 -1.41
CA HIS A 480 -26.06 3.60 -0.88
C HIS A 480 -25.46 4.74 -1.72
N ARG A 481 -24.96 4.49 -2.94
CA ARG A 481 -24.38 5.53 -3.81
C ARG A 481 -25.29 6.75 -4.04
N SER A 482 -26.60 6.54 -4.07
CA SER A 482 -27.57 7.62 -4.23
C SER A 482 -27.81 8.42 -2.95
N HIS A 483 -27.32 7.96 -1.80
CA HIS A 483 -27.45 8.57 -0.48
C HIS A 483 -26.24 9.47 -0.19
N VAL A 484 -26.00 10.45 -1.05
CA VAL A 484 -25.04 11.53 -0.83
C VAL A 484 -25.81 12.85 -0.86
N LEU A 485 -25.59 13.74 0.11
CA LEU A 485 -26.22 15.06 0.09
C LEU A 485 -25.61 15.91 -1.02
N HIS A 486 -26.46 16.40 -1.93
CA HIS A 486 -26.09 17.29 -3.03
C HIS A 486 -24.91 16.80 -3.91
N PRO A 487 -24.96 15.56 -4.46
CA PRO A 487 -23.82 14.95 -5.15
C PRO A 487 -23.40 15.71 -6.41
N ASP A 488 -24.31 16.45 -7.04
CA ASP A 488 -24.00 17.25 -8.23
C ASP A 488 -23.05 18.42 -7.93
N LYS A 489 -22.94 18.85 -6.67
CA LYS A 489 -21.97 19.86 -6.24
C LYS A 489 -20.55 19.30 -6.01
N LEU A 490 -20.41 17.97 -5.95
CA LEU A 490 -19.14 17.28 -5.72
C LEU A 490 -18.47 16.80 -7.02
N LYS A 491 -19.20 16.85 -8.15
CA LYS A 491 -18.71 16.42 -9.46
C LYS A 491 -17.84 17.50 -10.11
N CYS A 492 -16.72 17.10 -10.72
CA CYS A 492 -15.86 18.00 -11.49
C CYS A 492 -15.09 17.22 -12.57
N GLY A 493 -14.89 17.81 -13.76
CA GLY A 493 -13.95 17.31 -14.78
C GLY A 493 -14.56 16.79 -16.09
#